data_AF-A0A519H692-F1
#
_entry.id   AF-A0A519H692-F1
#
_cell.length_a   1.000
_cell.length_b   1.000
_cell.length_c   1.000
_cell.angle_alpha   90.00
_cell.angle_beta   90.00
_cell.angle_gamma   90.00
#
_symmetry.space_group_name_H-M   'P 1'
#
loop_
_entity.id
_entity.type
_entity.pdbx_description
1 polymer ?
#
loop_
_entity_poly.entity_id
_entity_poly.type
_entity_poly.pdbx_seq_one_letter_code
_entity_poly.pdbx_strand_id
1 'polypeptide(L)'
;CRCTPDQVARYQGKLSGPLLDRIDLHIEVPAVSARELLDAPAGEATDRIRNRAGAARDRAMARQGKPNHALQGSEIDRHASLAPSALQFMHSAAAKLGWSARSTHRALKVARTIADLADAPQIATAHVAEAVQYRRALAGAA
;
A
#
# COMPACT_ATOMS: atom_id res chain seq x y z
N CYS A 1 -11.47 -21.92 5.35
CA CYS A 1 -10.58 -23.01 4.85
C CYS A 1 -10.48 -24.07 5.94
N ARG A 2 -10.42 -25.36 5.61
CA ARG A 2 -10.06 -26.44 6.58
C ARG A 2 -8.58 -26.87 6.39
N CYS A 3 -7.79 -25.96 5.84
CA CYS A 3 -6.47 -26.23 5.29
C CYS A 3 -5.44 -26.15 6.43
N THR A 4 -4.52 -27.11 6.50
CA THR A 4 -3.45 -27.06 7.50
C THR A 4 -2.46 -25.93 7.19
N PRO A 5 -1.69 -25.42 8.17
CA PRO A 5 -0.67 -24.40 7.92
C PRO A 5 0.31 -24.80 6.80
N ASP A 6 0.73 -26.07 6.74
CA ASP A 6 1.60 -26.58 5.67
C ASP A 6 0.94 -26.56 4.29
N GLN A 7 -0.36 -26.87 4.20
CA GLN A 7 -1.09 -26.80 2.94
C GLN A 7 -1.22 -25.36 2.46
N VAL A 8 -1.45 -24.43 3.39
CA VAL A 8 -1.49 -22.98 3.11
C VAL A 8 -0.13 -22.50 2.62
N ALA A 9 0.96 -22.79 3.35
CA ALA A 9 2.31 -22.40 2.97
C ALA A 9 2.71 -22.97 1.60
N ARG A 10 2.44 -24.26 1.35
CA ARG A 10 2.73 -24.90 0.05
C ARG A 10 1.92 -24.29 -1.09
N TYR A 11 0.68 -23.91 -0.85
CA TYR A 11 -0.15 -23.24 -1.85
C TYR A 11 0.34 -21.83 -2.15
N GLN A 12 0.67 -21.05 -1.11
CA GLN A 12 1.23 -19.71 -1.26
C GLN A 12 2.59 -19.72 -1.96
N GLY A 13 3.42 -20.74 -1.70
CA GLY A 13 4.70 -20.95 -2.40
C GLY A 13 4.59 -21.21 -3.90
N LYS A 14 3.38 -21.51 -4.43
CA LYS A 14 3.14 -21.59 -5.89
C LYS A 14 3.05 -20.20 -6.54
N LEU A 15 2.87 -19.14 -5.75
CA LEU A 15 2.84 -17.76 -6.25
C LEU A 15 4.27 -17.29 -6.44
N SER A 16 4.63 -16.94 -7.67
CA SER A 16 5.99 -16.52 -7.97
C SER A 16 6.27 -15.12 -7.42
N GLY A 17 7.50 -14.89 -6.92
CA GLY A 17 7.96 -13.56 -6.52
C GLY A 17 7.75 -12.49 -7.59
N PRO A 18 8.06 -12.75 -8.89
CA PRO A 18 7.78 -11.82 -9.98
C PRO A 18 6.30 -11.49 -10.19
N LEU A 19 5.37 -12.35 -9.80
CA LEU A 19 3.93 -12.04 -9.83
C LEU A 19 3.57 -11.10 -8.68
N LEU A 20 4.02 -11.42 -7.47
CA LEU A 20 3.75 -10.61 -6.26
C LEU A 20 4.34 -9.20 -6.38
N ASP A 21 5.48 -9.04 -7.05
CA ASP A 21 6.08 -7.72 -7.31
C ASP A 21 5.27 -6.85 -8.30
N ARG A 22 4.27 -7.43 -9.00
CA ARG A 22 3.35 -6.67 -9.87
C ARG A 22 2.13 -6.13 -9.12
N ILE A 23 1.88 -6.57 -7.90
CA ILE A 23 0.74 -6.16 -7.09
C ILE A 23 1.17 -5.03 -6.16
N ASP A 24 0.46 -3.90 -6.24
CA ASP A 24 0.79 -2.70 -5.45
C ASP A 24 0.42 -2.85 -3.97
N LEU A 25 -0.70 -3.51 -3.69
CA LEU A 25 -1.26 -3.66 -2.34
C LEU A 25 -1.59 -5.13 -2.05
N HIS A 26 -1.13 -5.60 -0.91
CA HIS A 26 -1.44 -6.87 -0.29
C HIS A 26 -2.06 -6.58 1.08
N ILE A 27 -3.32 -6.96 1.25
CA ILE A 27 -4.07 -6.75 2.48
C ILE A 27 -4.66 -8.09 2.88
N GLU A 28 -4.33 -8.56 4.08
CA GLU A 28 -4.98 -9.71 4.68
C GLU A 28 -6.32 -9.26 5.27
N VAL A 29 -7.40 -9.89 4.82
CA VAL A 29 -8.74 -9.64 5.34
C VAL A 29 -9.14 -10.89 6.13
N PRO A 30 -9.18 -10.82 7.48
CA PRO A 30 -9.58 -11.97 8.28
C PRO A 30 -11.04 -12.34 8.00
N ALA A 31 -11.35 -13.62 8.18
CA ALA A 31 -12.73 -14.07 8.10
C ALA A 31 -13.52 -13.46 9.26
N VAL A 32 -14.67 -12.86 8.93
CA VAL A 32 -15.61 -12.29 9.91
C VAL A 32 -16.65 -13.36 10.25
N SER A 33 -16.98 -13.52 11.54
CA SER A 33 -18.03 -14.46 11.94
C SER A 33 -19.41 -14.00 11.45
N ALA A 34 -20.34 -14.93 11.29
CA ALA A 34 -21.72 -14.60 10.89
C ALA A 34 -22.37 -13.61 11.88
N ARG A 35 -22.06 -13.75 13.18
CA ARG A 35 -22.56 -12.84 14.21
C ARG A 35 -22.00 -11.43 14.02
N GLU A 36 -20.68 -11.29 13.90
CA GLU A 36 -20.07 -9.97 13.68
C GLU A 36 -20.57 -9.32 12.40
N LEU A 37 -20.85 -10.10 11.34
CA LEU A 37 -21.38 -9.56 10.09
C LEU A 37 -22.83 -9.07 10.23
N LEU A 38 -23.68 -9.80 10.95
CA LEU A 38 -25.10 -9.46 11.17
C LEU A 38 -25.28 -8.36 12.21
N ASP A 39 -24.42 -8.31 13.23
CA ASP A 39 -24.44 -7.32 14.33
C ASP A 39 -23.58 -6.08 14.03
N ALA A 40 -22.92 -6.02 12.86
CA ALA A 40 -22.02 -4.93 12.51
C ALA A 40 -22.77 -3.58 12.52
N PRO A 41 -22.22 -2.54 13.17
CA PRO A 41 -22.79 -1.21 13.07
C PRO A 41 -22.69 -0.71 11.62
N ALA A 42 -23.54 0.26 11.28
CA ALA A 42 -23.43 0.95 10.00
C ALA A 42 -22.00 1.52 9.85
N GLY A 43 -21.33 1.14 8.76
CA GLY A 43 -20.01 1.63 8.43
C GLY A 43 -20.01 3.13 8.05
N GLU A 44 -18.82 3.64 7.77
CA GLU A 44 -18.69 4.97 7.17
C GLU A 44 -19.49 5.05 5.86
N ALA A 45 -20.27 6.11 5.69
CA ALA A 45 -21.12 6.27 4.52
C ALA A 45 -20.29 6.42 3.23
N THR A 46 -20.79 5.82 2.14
CA THR A 46 -20.10 5.76 0.84
C THR A 46 -19.78 7.13 0.26
N ASP A 47 -20.63 8.14 0.50
CA ASP A 47 -20.42 9.53 0.09
C ASP A 47 -19.21 10.15 0.78
N ARG A 48 -19.02 9.91 2.09
CA ARG A 48 -17.83 10.37 2.84
C ARG A 48 -16.55 9.75 2.30
N ILE A 49 -16.56 8.43 2.06
CA ILE A 49 -15.42 7.71 1.48
C ILE A 49 -15.12 8.26 0.07
N ARG A 50 -16.14 8.45 -0.77
CA ARG A 50 -16.02 9.02 -2.11
C ARG A 50 -15.39 10.41 -2.05
N ASN A 51 -15.84 11.28 -1.15
CA ASN A 51 -15.30 12.64 -1.03
C ASN A 51 -13.83 12.63 -0.64
N ARG A 52 -13.44 11.77 0.33
CA ARG A 52 -12.04 11.61 0.74
C ARG A 52 -11.16 11.10 -0.41
N ALA A 53 -11.62 10.08 -1.14
CA ALA A 53 -10.90 9.52 -2.28
C ALA A 53 -10.82 10.50 -3.46
N GLY A 54 -11.90 11.24 -3.73
CA GLY A 54 -11.97 12.27 -4.77
C GLY A 54 -10.98 13.40 -4.51
N ALA A 55 -10.97 13.95 -3.30
CA ALA A 55 -10.04 15.02 -2.92
C ALA A 55 -8.56 14.59 -3.09
N ALA A 56 -8.21 13.37 -2.69
CA ALA A 56 -6.86 12.84 -2.90
C ALA A 56 -6.50 12.70 -4.38
N ARG A 57 -7.45 12.25 -5.22
CA ARG A 57 -7.27 12.17 -6.67
C ARG A 57 -7.11 13.55 -7.30
N ASP A 58 -7.91 14.53 -6.88
CA ASP A 58 -7.85 15.90 -7.38
C ASP A 58 -6.51 16.56 -7.05
N ARG A 59 -5.96 16.33 -5.84
CA ARG A 59 -4.60 16.74 -5.48
C ARG A 59 -3.55 16.16 -6.43
N ALA A 60 -3.64 14.87 -6.75
CA ALA A 60 -2.73 14.23 -7.70
C ALA A 60 -2.88 14.83 -9.11
N MET A 61 -4.10 15.01 -9.59
CA MET A 61 -4.38 15.62 -10.90
C MET A 61 -3.86 17.07 -10.97
N ALA A 62 -4.07 17.87 -9.94
CA ALA A 62 -3.57 19.24 -9.87
C ALA A 62 -2.03 19.30 -9.82
N ARG A 63 -1.40 18.39 -9.07
CA ARG A 63 0.06 18.35 -8.90
C ARG A 63 0.81 17.88 -10.16
N GLN A 64 0.29 16.89 -10.88
CA GLN A 64 1.05 16.20 -11.92
C GLN A 64 0.23 15.80 -13.17
N GLY A 65 -1.03 16.20 -13.26
CA GLY A 65 -1.90 15.93 -14.42
C GLY A 65 -2.36 14.48 -14.59
N LYS A 66 -2.00 13.57 -13.66
CA LYS A 66 -2.32 12.15 -13.72
C LYS A 66 -2.41 11.53 -12.33
N PRO A 67 -3.14 10.42 -12.13
CA PRO A 67 -3.19 9.75 -10.84
C PRO A 67 -1.83 9.18 -10.43
N ASN A 68 -1.58 9.06 -9.12
CA ASN A 68 -0.28 8.61 -8.57
C ASN A 68 0.14 7.24 -9.11
N HIS A 69 -0.78 6.31 -9.35
CA HIS A 69 -0.47 4.99 -9.91
C HIS A 69 0.06 5.05 -11.36
N ALA A 70 -0.10 6.16 -12.07
CA ALA A 70 0.35 6.34 -13.45
C ALA A 70 1.76 6.95 -13.55
N LEU A 71 2.36 7.39 -12.43
CA LEU A 71 3.73 7.92 -12.40
C LEU A 71 4.76 6.87 -12.85
N GLN A 72 5.72 7.30 -13.67
CA GLN A 72 6.80 6.45 -14.19
C GLN A 72 8.17 7.15 -14.11
N GLY A 73 9.24 6.37 -13.93
CA GLY A 73 10.61 6.88 -13.95
C GLY A 73 10.82 8.09 -13.02
N SER A 74 11.41 9.15 -13.57
CA SER A 74 11.73 10.39 -12.85
C SER A 74 10.51 11.17 -12.36
N GLU A 75 9.30 10.87 -12.86
CA GLU A 75 8.07 11.46 -12.31
C GLU A 75 7.83 10.99 -10.87
N ILE A 76 8.24 9.78 -10.53
CA ILE A 76 8.12 9.23 -9.17
C ILE A 76 9.04 10.03 -8.23
N ASP A 77 10.29 10.24 -8.61
CA ASP A 77 11.25 11.00 -7.80
C ASP A 77 10.79 12.45 -7.59
N ARG A 78 10.21 13.06 -8.64
CA ARG A 78 9.71 14.43 -8.60
C ARG A 78 8.48 14.59 -7.69
N HIS A 79 7.50 13.69 -7.82
CA HIS A 79 6.19 13.88 -7.18
C HIS A 79 6.01 13.08 -5.88
N ALA A 80 6.85 12.08 -5.63
CA ALA A 80 6.85 11.29 -4.40
C ALA A 80 8.10 11.56 -3.54
N SER A 81 8.56 12.81 -3.52
CA SER A 81 9.68 13.21 -2.65
C SER A 81 9.33 13.02 -1.17
N LEU A 82 10.27 12.40 -0.46
CA LEU A 82 10.13 12.03 0.95
C LEU A 82 10.67 13.14 1.86
N ALA A 83 10.07 13.32 3.02
CA ALA A 83 10.70 14.05 4.11
C ALA A 83 12.01 13.34 4.54
N PRO A 84 13.02 14.04 5.09
CA PRO A 84 14.31 13.43 5.42
C PRO A 84 14.21 12.18 6.32
N SER A 85 13.34 12.21 7.33
CA SER A 85 13.08 11.05 8.20
C SER A 85 12.38 9.90 7.46
N ALA A 86 11.51 10.22 6.50
CA ALA A 86 10.79 9.24 5.70
C ALA A 86 11.73 8.55 4.69
N LEU A 87 12.71 9.29 4.15
CA LEU A 87 13.74 8.75 3.28
C LEU A 87 14.62 7.73 4.00
N GLN A 88 15.10 8.07 5.20
CA GLN A 88 15.88 7.12 6.02
C GLN A 88 15.09 5.86 6.33
N PHE A 89 13.82 6.01 6.73
CA PHE A 89 12.93 4.88 6.98
C PHE A 89 12.71 4.02 5.73
N MET A 90 12.49 4.64 4.57
CA MET A 90 12.32 3.93 3.29
C MET A 90 13.57 3.11 2.93
N HIS A 91 14.77 3.66 3.12
CA HIS A 91 16.01 2.92 2.91
C HIS A 91 16.12 1.70 3.83
N SER A 92 15.85 1.87 5.13
CA SER A 92 15.87 0.75 6.09
C SER A 92 14.82 -0.31 5.76
N ALA A 93 13.61 0.09 5.38
CA ALA A 93 12.54 -0.83 5.01
C ALA A 93 12.89 -1.59 3.73
N ALA A 94 13.36 -0.90 2.69
CA ALA A 94 13.73 -1.52 1.42
C ALA A 94 14.88 -2.54 1.61
N ALA A 95 15.90 -2.20 2.40
CA ALA A 95 17.01 -3.10 2.71
C ALA A 95 16.54 -4.33 3.52
N LYS A 96 15.75 -4.13 4.58
CA LYS A 96 15.25 -5.21 5.45
C LYS A 96 14.30 -6.17 4.73
N LEU A 97 13.51 -5.65 3.79
CA LEU A 97 12.53 -6.44 3.04
C LEU A 97 13.07 -6.95 1.69
N GLY A 98 14.34 -6.69 1.37
CA GLY A 98 14.96 -7.12 0.11
C GLY A 98 14.27 -6.55 -1.13
N TRP A 99 13.75 -5.33 -1.06
CA TRP A 99 12.99 -4.73 -2.16
C TRP A 99 13.89 -4.34 -3.34
N SER A 100 13.42 -4.70 -4.54
CA SER A 100 13.96 -4.17 -5.79
C SER A 100 13.60 -2.69 -5.98
N ALA A 101 14.28 -1.99 -6.89
CA ALA A 101 13.93 -0.62 -7.28
C ALA A 101 12.45 -0.48 -7.68
N ARG A 102 11.92 -1.47 -8.40
CA ARG A 102 10.49 -1.53 -8.78
C ARG A 102 9.57 -1.61 -7.57
N SER A 103 9.90 -2.47 -6.61
CA SER A 103 9.17 -2.60 -5.35
C SER A 103 9.18 -1.28 -4.56
N THR A 104 10.32 -0.62 -4.46
CA THR A 104 10.45 0.69 -3.82
C THR A 104 9.61 1.75 -4.52
N HIS A 105 9.65 1.83 -5.85
CA HIS A 105 8.83 2.76 -6.63
C HIS A 105 7.32 2.55 -6.43
N ARG A 106 6.87 1.29 -6.31
CA ARG A 106 5.46 1.00 -5.99
C ARG A 106 5.10 1.52 -4.59
N ALA A 107 5.94 1.25 -3.60
CA ALA A 107 5.73 1.75 -2.25
C ALA A 107 5.68 3.29 -2.20
N LEU A 108 6.52 3.98 -2.96
CA LEU A 108 6.48 5.45 -3.08
C LEU A 108 5.16 5.96 -3.65
N LYS A 109 4.62 5.32 -4.69
CA LYS A 109 3.34 5.71 -5.31
C LYS A 109 2.16 5.49 -4.35
N VAL A 110 2.20 4.44 -3.55
CA VAL A 110 1.23 4.18 -2.47
C VAL A 110 1.36 5.24 -1.38
N ALA A 111 2.58 5.49 -0.88
CA ALA A 111 2.85 6.50 0.16
C ALA A 111 2.42 7.92 -0.27
N ARG A 112 2.60 8.28 -1.55
CA ARG A 112 2.09 9.55 -2.11
C ARG A 112 0.58 9.64 -2.05
N THR A 113 -0.12 8.54 -2.33
CA THR A 113 -1.59 8.48 -2.25
C THR A 113 -2.08 8.57 -0.82
N ILE A 114 -1.39 7.94 0.13
CA ILE A 114 -1.68 8.06 1.56
C ILE A 114 -1.47 9.50 2.04
N ALA A 115 -0.38 10.15 1.62
CA ALA A 115 -0.17 11.57 1.90
C ALA A 115 -1.28 12.45 1.31
N ASP A 116 -1.76 12.17 0.10
CA ASP A 116 -2.87 12.91 -0.51
C ASP A 116 -4.21 12.68 0.21
N LEU A 117 -4.45 11.49 0.76
CA LEU A 117 -5.60 11.19 1.61
C LEU A 117 -5.55 11.92 2.95
N ALA A 118 -4.35 12.14 3.49
CA ALA A 118 -4.09 12.88 4.71
C ALA A 118 -3.98 14.41 4.51
N ASP A 119 -4.19 14.91 3.28
CA ASP A 119 -3.97 16.31 2.91
C ASP A 119 -2.55 16.83 3.23
N ALA A 120 -1.55 15.95 3.14
CA ALA A 120 -0.17 16.26 3.45
C ALA A 120 0.62 16.64 2.19
N PRO A 121 1.25 17.83 2.13
CA PRO A 121 2.01 18.24 0.95
C PRO A 121 3.25 17.35 0.72
N GLN A 122 3.91 16.91 1.80
CA GLN A 122 5.09 16.04 1.76
C GLN A 122 4.79 14.64 2.31
N ILE A 123 5.49 13.63 1.78
CA ILE A 123 5.39 12.27 2.30
C ILE A 123 6.21 12.15 3.59
N ALA A 124 5.52 12.03 4.73
CA ALA A 124 6.11 11.79 6.03
C ALA A 124 6.32 10.29 6.32
N THR A 125 7.05 9.99 7.39
CA THR A 125 7.38 8.62 7.80
C THR A 125 6.13 7.77 8.02
N ALA A 126 5.06 8.34 8.58
CA ALA A 126 3.79 7.63 8.80
C ALA A 126 3.18 7.09 7.49
N HIS A 127 3.20 7.89 6.41
CA HIS A 127 2.67 7.47 5.11
C HIS A 127 3.50 6.35 4.48
N VAL A 128 4.83 6.40 4.65
CA VAL A 128 5.71 5.32 4.20
C VAL A 128 5.48 4.05 5.02
N ALA A 129 5.36 4.18 6.34
CA ALA A 129 5.12 3.04 7.22
C ALA A 129 3.82 2.31 6.86
N GLU A 130 2.74 3.05 6.61
CA GLU A 130 1.47 2.49 6.16
C GLU A 130 1.59 1.83 4.77
N ALA A 131 2.24 2.48 3.81
CA ALA A 131 2.51 1.88 2.49
C ALA A 131 3.31 0.57 2.59
N VAL A 132 4.28 0.49 3.49
CA VAL A 132 5.07 -0.71 3.76
C VAL A 132 4.19 -1.82 4.34
N GLN A 133 3.26 -1.50 5.24
CA GLN A 133 2.33 -2.48 5.81
C GLN A 133 1.48 -3.15 4.72
N TYR A 134 0.98 -2.36 3.75
CA TYR A 134 0.25 -2.89 2.60
C TYR A 134 1.09 -3.68 1.61
N ARG A 135 2.41 -3.83 1.81
CA ARG A 135 3.26 -4.67 0.95
C ARG A 135 3.83 -5.88 1.67
N ARG A 136 3.40 -6.12 2.91
CA ARG A 136 3.69 -7.37 3.62
C ARG A 136 2.79 -8.47 3.03
N ALA A 137 3.13 -8.92 1.83
CA ALA A 137 2.52 -10.11 1.25
C ALA A 137 2.95 -11.33 2.05
N LEU A 138 1.98 -12.24 2.26
CA LEU A 138 2.12 -13.65 2.67
C LEU A 138 3.54 -14.00 3.12
N ALA A 139 3.76 -14.04 4.44
CA ALA A 139 5.01 -14.51 4.99
C ALA A 139 5.29 -15.90 4.40
N GLY A 140 6.18 -15.97 3.41
CA GLY A 140 6.88 -17.21 3.10
C GLY A 140 7.54 -17.60 4.41
N ALA A 141 7.12 -18.74 4.95
CA ALA A 141 7.73 -19.33 6.12
C ALA A 141 9.26 -19.22 5.95
N ALA A 142 9.88 -18.51 6.90
CA ALA A 142 11.30 -18.72 7.16
C ALA A 142 11.49 -20.17 7.60
#